data_AF-A0A6H9V2Y0-F1
#
_entry.id   AF-A0A6H9V2Y0-F1
#
_cell.length_a   1.000
_cell.length_b   1.000
_cell.length_c   1.000
_cell.angle_alpha   90.00
_cell.angle_beta   90.00
_cell.angle_gamma   90.00
#
_symmetry.space_group_name_H-M   'P 1'
#
loop_
_entity.id
_entity.type
_entity.pdbx_description
1 polymer ?
#
loop_
_entity_poly.entity_id
_entity_poly.type
_entity_poly.pdbx_seq_one_letter_code
_entity_poly.pdbx_strand_id
1 'polypeptide(L)'
;MAKNLNGHGRVTIFPMLHDWETGSRCVLAYTTADNGLTAVLGVVPVEGNVHEPGDLFALAARHGFIGEWKGSHEQRCGCWLACTGSGSRTVRKARTIDTEVGWAVDMARVVDLDSAYYGHLRVHAGRITLDDPGLMEQARALIADELLAV
;
A
#
# COMPACT_ATOMS: atom_id res chain seq x y z
N MET A 1 16.54 2.69 11.79
CA MET A 1 15.45 3.36 12.51
C MET A 1 14.30 3.54 11.55
N ALA A 2 13.08 3.13 11.93
CA ALA A 2 11.88 3.52 11.21
C ALA A 2 11.81 5.05 11.21
N LYS A 3 11.71 5.65 10.02
CA LYS A 3 11.52 7.09 9.88
C LYS A 3 10.02 7.31 9.71
N ASN A 4 9.43 8.17 10.52
CA ASN A 4 8.06 8.59 10.26
C ASN A 4 8.08 9.48 9.01
N LEU A 5 7.21 9.19 8.05
CA LEU A 5 7.00 10.02 6.87
C LEU A 5 5.58 10.55 6.92
N ASN A 6 5.38 11.84 6.69
CA ASN A 6 4.06 12.44 6.59
C ASN A 6 4.01 13.39 5.40
N GLY A 7 2.80 13.77 5.01
CA GLY A 7 2.57 14.72 3.95
C GLY A 7 1.10 15.02 3.78
N HIS A 8 0.79 15.82 2.77
CA HIS A 8 -0.57 16.12 2.34
C HIS A 8 -0.63 15.98 0.83
N GLY A 9 -1.69 15.38 0.31
CA GLY A 9 -1.88 15.25 -1.12
C GLY A 9 -2.86 14.15 -1.48
N ARG A 10 -2.86 13.78 -2.75
CA ARG A 10 -3.78 12.79 -3.30
C ARG A 10 -3.45 11.38 -2.80
N VAL A 11 -4.39 10.78 -2.07
CA VAL A 11 -4.34 9.42 -1.55
C VAL A 11 -5.39 8.57 -2.27
N THR A 12 -4.96 7.40 -2.74
CA THR A 12 -5.83 6.38 -3.34
C THR A 12 -5.95 5.20 -2.38
N ILE A 13 -7.14 4.93 -1.87
CA ILE A 13 -7.43 3.88 -0.88
C ILE A 13 -8.25 2.78 -1.54
N PHE A 14 -7.85 1.53 -1.38
CA PHE A 14 -8.51 0.41 -2.07
C PHE A 14 -8.42 -0.90 -1.28
N PRO A 15 -9.43 -1.78 -1.41
CA PRO A 15 -9.35 -3.12 -0.88
C PRO A 15 -8.39 -3.97 -1.74
N MET A 16 -7.60 -4.82 -1.09
CA MET A 16 -6.68 -5.73 -1.74
C MET A 16 -6.87 -7.14 -1.20
N LEU A 17 -7.26 -8.06 -2.10
CA LEU A 17 -7.09 -9.49 -1.91
C LEU A 17 -5.60 -9.81 -2.00
N HIS A 18 -5.00 -10.25 -0.89
CA HIS A 18 -3.56 -10.46 -0.79
C HIS A 18 -3.17 -11.93 -0.56
N ASP A 19 -4.16 -12.79 -0.38
CA ASP A 19 -4.03 -14.24 -0.34
C ASP A 19 -5.28 -14.87 -0.96
N TRP A 20 -5.09 -15.65 -2.02
CA TRP A 20 -6.18 -16.27 -2.76
C TRP A 20 -6.65 -17.57 -2.12
N GLU A 21 -5.79 -18.28 -1.38
CA GLU A 21 -6.12 -19.57 -0.79
C GLU A 21 -7.08 -19.39 0.39
N THR A 22 -6.87 -18.34 1.17
CA THR A 22 -7.67 -18.00 2.34
C THR A 22 -8.73 -16.93 2.07
N GLY A 23 -8.69 -16.29 0.90
CA GLY A 23 -9.56 -15.15 0.59
C GLY A 23 -9.21 -13.88 1.38
N SER A 24 -8.04 -13.82 2.02
CA SER A 24 -7.69 -12.74 2.94
C SER A 24 -7.50 -11.39 2.26
N ARG A 25 -8.10 -10.36 2.86
CA ARG A 25 -8.10 -8.98 2.36
C ARG A 25 -7.48 -8.02 3.36
N CYS A 26 -6.92 -6.95 2.82
CA CYS A 26 -6.49 -5.78 3.57
C CYS A 26 -6.90 -4.52 2.83
N VAL A 27 -6.75 -3.37 3.47
CA VAL A 27 -6.96 -2.06 2.85
C VAL A 27 -5.60 -1.40 2.68
N LEU A 28 -5.28 -1.01 1.45
CA LEU A 28 -4.07 -0.26 1.15
C LEU A 28 -4.43 1.18 0.82
N ALA A 29 -3.58 2.11 1.25
CA ALA A 29 -3.57 3.47 0.75
C ALA A 29 -2.25 3.73 0.02
N TYR A 30 -2.36 4.42 -1.11
CA TYR A 30 -1.25 4.77 -1.98
C TYR A 30 -1.22 6.28 -2.22
N THR A 31 -0.05 6.86 -1.98
CA THR A 31 0.25 8.27 -2.22
C THR A 31 1.66 8.41 -2.76
N THR A 32 2.05 9.64 -3.07
CA THR A 32 3.38 9.96 -3.59
C THR A 32 3.98 11.12 -2.82
N ALA A 33 5.29 11.06 -2.59
CA ALA A 33 6.10 12.14 -2.02
C ALA A 33 7.19 12.57 -3.01
N ASP A 34 7.98 13.58 -2.64
CA ASP A 34 9.13 14.06 -3.42
C ASP A 34 8.78 14.37 -4.89
N ASN A 35 7.71 15.15 -5.09
CA ASN A 35 7.18 15.51 -6.42
C ASN A 35 6.83 14.29 -7.30
N GLY A 36 6.42 13.18 -6.69
CA GLY A 36 6.06 11.96 -7.41
C GLY A 36 7.19 10.94 -7.50
N LEU A 37 8.43 11.29 -7.13
CA LEU A 37 9.57 10.38 -7.24
C LEU A 37 9.56 9.27 -6.18
N THR A 38 8.80 9.44 -5.10
CA THR A 38 8.68 8.44 -4.04
C THR A 38 7.26 7.88 -4.03
N ALA A 39 7.10 6.57 -4.26
CA ALA A 39 5.87 5.86 -3.99
C ALA A 39 5.75 5.60 -2.49
N VAL A 40 4.58 5.90 -1.92
CA VAL A 40 4.29 5.66 -0.51
C VAL A 40 3.06 4.77 -0.44
N LEU A 41 3.22 3.57 0.12
CA LEU A 41 2.13 2.65 0.38
C LEU A 41 2.00 2.42 1.88
N GLY A 42 0.77 2.26 2.34
CA GLY A 42 0.58 1.71 3.67
C GLY A 42 -0.69 0.91 3.82
N VAL A 43 -0.65 0.00 4.78
CA VAL A 43 -1.82 -0.73 5.24
C VAL A 43 -2.62 0.19 6.15
N VAL A 44 -3.91 0.34 5.85
CA VAL A 44 -4.86 0.96 6.77
C VAL A 44 -5.27 -0.10 7.79
N PRO A 45 -5.02 0.12 9.10
CA PRO A 45 -5.32 -0.88 10.11
C PRO A 45 -6.84 -1.06 10.27
N VAL A 46 -7.27 -2.32 10.22
CA VAL A 46 -8.68 -2.73 10.40
C VAL A 46 -8.76 -3.66 11.62
N GLU A 47 -9.49 -3.23 12.64
CA GLU A 47 -9.69 -4.03 13.85
C GLU A 47 -10.37 -5.37 13.53
N GLY A 48 -9.91 -6.44 14.17
CA GLY A 48 -10.43 -7.80 13.93
C GLY A 48 -9.90 -8.48 12.66
N ASN A 49 -9.16 -7.79 11.79
CA ASN A 49 -8.54 -8.42 10.62
C ASN A 49 -7.29 -9.21 11.01
N VAL A 50 -7.48 -10.48 11.39
CA VAL A 50 -6.40 -11.41 11.74
C VAL A 50 -5.45 -11.73 10.59
N HIS A 51 -5.84 -11.40 9.35
CA HIS A 51 -5.06 -11.65 8.16
C HIS A 51 -4.36 -10.42 7.60
N GLU A 52 -4.36 -9.29 8.33
CA GLU A 52 -3.61 -8.11 7.93
C GLU A 52 -2.14 -8.47 7.63
N PRO A 53 -1.59 -8.12 6.46
CA PRO A 53 -0.27 -8.56 6.04
C PRO A 53 0.87 -8.02 6.92
N GLY A 54 0.64 -6.95 7.68
CA GLY A 54 1.61 -6.31 8.58
C GLY A 54 2.79 -5.69 7.84
N ASP A 55 3.73 -6.52 7.37
CA ASP A 55 4.90 -6.11 6.57
C ASP A 55 4.57 -6.19 5.07
N LEU A 56 4.41 -5.03 4.43
CA LEU A 56 4.15 -4.91 3.00
C LEU A 56 5.29 -5.43 2.13
N PHE A 57 6.55 -5.38 2.57
CA PHE A 57 7.66 -5.99 1.84
C PHE A 57 7.65 -7.52 1.96
N ALA A 58 7.22 -8.07 3.11
CA ALA A 58 6.99 -9.51 3.21
C ALA A 58 5.83 -9.97 2.32
N LEU A 59 4.74 -9.19 2.25
CA LEU A 59 3.66 -9.43 1.30
C LEU A 59 4.18 -9.39 -0.15
N ALA A 60 4.93 -8.34 -0.50
CA ALA A 60 5.54 -8.19 -1.80
C ALA A 60 6.52 -9.32 -2.10
N ALA A 61 7.24 -9.87 -1.12
CA ALA A 61 8.12 -11.02 -1.31
C ALA A 61 7.37 -12.30 -1.72
N ARG A 62 6.14 -12.50 -1.24
CA ARG A 62 5.30 -13.64 -1.66
C ARG A 62 4.83 -13.53 -3.11
N HIS A 63 4.57 -12.31 -3.56
CA HIS A 63 3.96 -12.04 -4.88
C HIS A 63 4.93 -11.49 -5.94
N GLY A 64 6.10 -11.00 -5.51
CA GLY A 64 7.08 -10.28 -6.33
C GLY A 64 7.99 -11.18 -7.15
N PHE A 65 7.75 -12.49 -7.15
CA PHE A 65 8.43 -13.46 -8.01
C PHE A 65 7.74 -13.63 -9.38
N ILE A 66 7.15 -12.57 -9.93
CA ILE A 66 6.64 -12.57 -11.30
C ILE A 66 7.78 -12.24 -12.26
N GLY A 67 8.50 -13.27 -12.71
CA GLY A 67 9.38 -13.21 -13.89
C GLY A 67 10.39 -12.05 -13.94
N GLU A 68 10.44 -11.38 -15.10
CA GLU A 68 11.48 -10.51 -15.68
C GLU A 68 12.04 -9.35 -14.83
N TRP A 69 11.56 -9.14 -13.60
CA TRP A 69 12.10 -8.11 -12.71
C TRP A 69 13.49 -8.51 -12.22
N LYS A 70 14.49 -7.80 -12.74
CA LYS A 70 15.91 -7.97 -12.40
C LYS A 70 16.22 -7.31 -11.04
N GLY A 71 17.40 -7.61 -10.50
CA GLY A 71 17.90 -6.99 -9.27
C GLY A 71 17.77 -7.86 -8.02
N SER A 72 18.04 -7.25 -6.86
CA SER A 72 17.99 -7.95 -5.57
C SER A 72 16.55 -8.36 -5.22
N HIS A 73 16.40 -9.20 -4.19
CA HIS A 73 15.07 -9.53 -3.67
C HIS A 73 14.30 -8.27 -3.21
N GLU A 74 14.99 -7.32 -2.58
CA GLU A 74 14.42 -6.05 -2.12
C GLU A 74 13.95 -5.17 -3.28
N GLN A 75 14.74 -5.11 -4.38
CA GLN A 75 14.35 -4.40 -5.61
C GLN A 75 13.03 -4.95 -6.15
N ARG A 76 12.92 -6.27 -6.30
CA ARG A 76 11.70 -6.91 -6.80
C ARG A 76 10.48 -6.63 -5.92
N CYS A 77 10.66 -6.64 -4.60
CA CYS A 77 9.59 -6.28 -3.66
C CYS A 77 9.18 -4.80 -3.80
N GLY A 78 10.15 -3.89 -3.94
CA GLY A 78 9.89 -2.48 -4.19
C GLY A 78 9.14 -2.25 -5.50
N CYS A 79 9.59 -2.86 -6.60
CA CYS A 79 8.92 -2.82 -7.90
C CYS A 79 7.48 -3.33 -7.82
N TRP A 80 7.26 -4.40 -7.06
CA TRP A 80 5.92 -4.94 -6.84
C TRP A 80 5.01 -3.91 -6.18
N LEU A 81 5.47 -3.30 -5.09
CA LEU A 81 4.70 -2.30 -4.36
C LEU A 81 4.41 -1.05 -5.21
N ALA A 82 5.40 -0.56 -5.95
CA ALA A 82 5.23 0.56 -6.88
C ALA A 82 4.19 0.23 -7.96
N CYS A 83 4.25 -0.98 -8.54
CA CYS A 83 3.25 -1.48 -9.49
C CYS A 83 1.87 -1.55 -8.87
N THR A 84 1.73 -2.14 -7.68
CA THR A 84 0.44 -2.29 -6.99
C THR A 84 -0.20 -0.93 -6.71
N GLY A 85 0.57 0.04 -6.21
CA GLY A 85 0.08 1.39 -5.92
C GLY A 85 -0.32 2.14 -7.19
N SER A 86 0.63 2.32 -8.11
CA SER A 86 0.41 3.07 -9.36
C SER A 86 -0.64 2.43 -10.25
N GLY A 87 -0.64 1.09 -10.34
CA GLY A 87 -1.65 0.31 -11.04
C GLY A 87 -3.04 0.48 -10.44
N SER A 88 -3.19 0.48 -9.11
CA SER A 88 -4.48 0.67 -8.45
C SER A 88 -5.03 2.09 -8.61
N ARG A 89 -4.16 3.09 -8.74
CA ARG A 89 -4.56 4.47 -9.09
C ARG A 89 -5.04 4.58 -10.53
N THR A 90 -4.36 3.89 -11.45
CA THR A 90 -4.66 3.94 -12.89
C THR A 90 -5.89 3.10 -13.24
N VAL A 91 -5.99 1.89 -12.68
CA VAL A 91 -7.10 0.96 -12.88
C VAL A 91 -7.81 0.75 -11.55
N ARG A 92 -8.80 1.59 -11.30
CA ARG A 92 -9.52 1.64 -10.03
C ARG A 92 -10.32 0.37 -9.79
N LYS A 93 -10.14 -0.21 -8.62
CA LYS A 93 -10.98 -1.33 -8.12
C LYS A 93 -12.34 -0.78 -7.71
N ALA A 94 -13.36 -1.65 -7.69
CA ALA A 94 -14.64 -1.30 -7.08
C ALA A 94 -14.41 -0.80 -5.64
N ARG A 95 -15.17 0.23 -5.22
CA ARG A 95 -15.06 0.87 -3.91
C ARG A 95 -13.71 1.60 -3.64
N THR A 96 -12.88 1.86 -4.65
CA THR A 96 -11.68 2.71 -4.49
C THR A 96 -12.10 4.12 -4.08
N ILE A 97 -11.48 4.66 -3.03
CA ILE A 97 -11.62 6.05 -2.59
C ILE A 97 -10.40 6.83 -3.09
N ASP A 98 -10.61 8.03 -3.62
CA ASP A 98 -9.55 8.90 -4.11
C ASP A 98 -9.84 10.32 -3.64
N THR A 99 -8.95 10.87 -2.81
CA THR A 99 -9.16 12.17 -2.16
C THR A 99 -7.84 12.83 -1.84
N GLU A 100 -7.85 14.15 -1.67
CA GLU A 100 -6.74 14.88 -1.05
C GLU A 100 -6.93 14.88 0.46
N VAL A 101 -5.89 14.48 1.19
CA VAL A 101 -5.92 14.37 2.66
C VAL A 101 -4.49 14.38 3.20
N GLY A 102 -4.31 14.74 4.47
CA GLY A 102 -3.05 14.55 5.16
C GLY A 102 -2.86 13.10 5.54
N TRP A 103 -1.61 12.65 5.56
CA TRP A 103 -1.27 11.27 5.82
C TRP A 103 0.03 11.17 6.59
N ALA A 104 0.15 10.10 7.38
CA ALA A 104 1.38 9.71 8.04
C ALA A 104 1.59 8.20 7.89
N VAL A 105 2.82 7.78 7.67
CA VAL A 105 3.23 6.39 7.59
C VAL A 105 4.23 6.08 8.71
N ASP A 106 3.88 5.08 9.50
CA ASP A 106 4.80 4.42 10.43
C ASP A 106 5.48 3.26 9.71
N MET A 107 6.80 3.37 9.55
CA MET A 107 7.52 2.66 8.50
C MET A 107 7.92 1.23 8.87
N ALA A 108 7.41 0.27 8.09
CA ALA A 108 8.05 -1.02 7.87
C ALA A 108 8.80 -0.97 6.52
N ARG A 109 9.99 -0.35 6.52
CA ARG A 109 11.03 -0.36 5.44
C ARG A 109 10.89 0.65 4.27
N VAL A 110 12.04 0.91 3.64
CA VAL A 110 12.23 1.74 2.43
C VAL A 110 13.17 1.01 1.49
N VAL A 111 12.93 1.14 0.20
CA VAL A 111 13.85 0.68 -0.84
C VAL A 111 14.07 1.81 -1.86
N ASP A 112 15.34 2.13 -2.09
CA ASP A 112 15.78 2.91 -3.25
C ASP A 112 15.82 1.99 -4.47
N LEU A 113 15.14 2.38 -5.55
CA LEU A 113 15.04 1.58 -6.77
C LEU A 113 16.28 1.79 -7.65
N ASP A 114 16.72 0.73 -8.32
CA ASP A 114 17.87 0.78 -9.24
C ASP A 114 17.60 1.57 -10.55
N SER A 115 16.33 1.80 -10.84
CA SER A 115 15.82 2.51 -12.00
C SER A 115 14.42 3.06 -11.73
N ALA A 116 13.91 3.90 -12.62
CA ALA A 116 12.57 4.45 -12.46
C ALA A 116 11.50 3.40 -12.78
N TYR A 117 10.69 3.04 -11.80
CA TYR A 117 9.53 2.16 -11.98
C TYR A 117 8.25 2.96 -11.76
N TYR A 118 7.41 3.04 -12.79
CA TYR A 118 6.16 3.83 -12.79
C TYR A 118 6.38 5.32 -12.44
N GLY A 119 7.57 5.85 -12.75
CA GLY A 119 7.97 7.22 -12.41
C GLY A 119 8.60 7.38 -11.02
N HIS A 120 8.67 6.32 -10.23
CA HIS A 120 9.24 6.34 -8.88
C HIS A 120 10.68 5.83 -8.85
N LEU A 121 11.51 6.47 -8.04
CA LEU A 121 12.89 6.11 -7.73
C LEU A 121 13.03 5.49 -6.32
N ARG A 122 11.98 5.59 -5.50
CA ARG A 122 11.97 5.10 -4.12
C ARG A 122 10.59 4.59 -3.74
N VAL A 123 10.55 3.58 -2.87
CA VAL A 123 9.32 3.05 -2.26
C VAL A 123 9.41 3.10 -0.74
N HIS A 124 8.42 3.72 -0.12
CA HIS A 124 8.16 3.65 1.32
C HIS A 124 6.95 2.77 1.56
N ALA A 125 7.05 1.85 2.52
CA ALA A 125 5.94 1.00 2.91
C ALA A 125 5.79 0.95 4.44
N GLY A 126 4.56 0.82 4.93
CA GLY A 126 4.30 0.72 6.35
C GLY A 126 2.83 0.66 6.71
N ARG A 127 2.50 1.11 7.92
CA ARG A 127 1.13 1.39 8.33
C ARG A 127 0.81 2.84 8.10
N ILE A 128 -0.34 3.14 7.51
CA ILE A 128 -0.74 4.51 7.20
C ILE A 128 -1.92 4.94 8.05
N THR A 129 -1.86 6.20 8.47
CA THR A 129 -2.97 6.93 9.10
C THR A 129 -3.27 8.17 8.26
N LEU A 130 -4.55 8.55 8.23
CA LEU A 130 -5.04 9.74 7.55
C LEU A 130 -5.48 10.76 8.61
N ASP A 131 -5.35 12.05 8.32
CA ASP A 131 -5.74 13.13 9.23
C ASP A 131 -7.25 13.41 9.27
N ASP A 132 -8.05 12.59 8.56
CA ASP A 132 -9.50 12.57 8.59
C ASP A 132 -10.01 11.25 9.22
N PRO A 133 -10.53 11.30 10.47
CA PRO A 133 -11.10 10.12 11.13
C PRO A 133 -12.31 9.52 10.39
N GLY A 134 -13.16 10.34 9.77
CA GLY A 134 -14.32 9.87 9.01
C GLY A 134 -13.89 9.10 7.77
N LEU A 135 -12.85 9.58 7.09
CA LEU A 135 -12.23 8.87 5.97
C LEU A 135 -11.56 7.57 6.42
N MET A 136 -10.92 7.55 7.61
CA MET A 136 -10.37 6.33 8.18
C MET A 136 -11.46 5.27 8.41
N GLU A 137 -12.63 5.64 8.92
CA GLU A 137 -13.75 4.69 9.05
C GLU A 137 -14.25 4.19 7.69
N GLN A 138 -14.38 5.08 6.70
CA GLN A 138 -14.76 4.69 5.34
C GLN A 138 -13.74 3.72 4.72
N ALA A 139 -12.45 3.97 4.93
CA ALA A 139 -11.37 3.11 4.46
C ALA A 139 -11.46 1.72 5.09
N ARG A 140 -11.67 1.62 6.40
CA ARG A 140 -11.84 0.32 7.09
C ARG A 140 -13.08 -0.43 6.62
N ALA A 141 -14.17 0.30 6.36
CA ALA A 141 -15.41 -0.27 5.87
C ALA A 141 -15.30 -0.91 4.47
N LEU A 142 -14.20 -0.68 3.73
CA LEU A 142 -13.98 -1.27 2.40
C LEU A 142 -13.89 -2.79 2.39
N ILE A 143 -13.58 -3.42 3.54
CA ILE A 143 -13.52 -4.88 3.69
C ILE A 143 -14.43 -5.42 4.80
N ALA A 144 -15.29 -4.57 5.39
CA ALA A 144 -16.06 -4.95 6.56
C ALA A 144 -17.07 -6.08 6.27
N ASP A 145 -17.73 -6.04 5.10
CA ASP A 145 -18.69 -7.07 4.70
C ASP A 145 -18.02 -8.43 4.54
N GLU A 146 -16.78 -8.44 4.03
CA GLU A 146 -15.98 -9.66 3.84
C GLU A 146 -15.46 -10.24 5.16
N LEU A 147 -15.20 -9.41 6.18
CA LEU A 147 -14.80 -9.87 7.51
C LEU A 147 -15.94 -10.53 8.29
N LEU A 148 -17.19 -10.14 8.00
CA LEU A 148 -18.40 -10.70 8.63
C LEU A 148 -18.87 -12.01 7.98
N ALA A 149 -18.33 -12.36 6.82
CA ALA A 149 -18.69 -13.56 6.08
C ALA A 149 -17.85 -14.81 6.47
N VAL A 150 -16.95 -14.67 7.45
CA VAL A 150 -16.05 -15.71 7.96
C VAL A 150 -16.58 -16.31 9.25
#